data_AF-A0A1U9VG20-F1
#
_entry.id   AF-A0A1U9VG20-F1
#
_cell.length_a   1.000
_cell.length_b   1.000
_cell.length_c   1.000
_cell.angle_alpha   90.00
_cell.angle_beta   90.00
_cell.angle_gamma   90.00
#
_symmetry.space_group_name_H-M   'P 1'
#
loop_
_entity.id
_entity.type
_entity.pdbx_description
1 polymer ?
#
loop_
_entity_poly.entity_id
_entity_poly.type
_entity_poly.pdbx_seq_one_letter_code
_entity_poly.pdbx_strand_id
1 'polypeptide(L)'
;MHILPGTDPAPQDYGDTLTPDVCMTQAYNGVAAGSLTRFMGVPWQTDGTSCNSDADYEPSSYLSMPTFWGPRVPDQVFALSDYQRAASLDPAKQGLQATKHFALRSDWLRDVRGRDYYDRLVNMINDWQLLGMVLPVPAPPPHLPADTRAEMGRVVPDHGSYQNDPKYKLVTRIETVDAEAPPAGVALAAEVEEAPPALPSRPRRRFRQGEV
;
A
#
# COMPACT_ATOMS: atom_id res chain seq x y z
N MET A 1 -18.21 6.84 31.09
CA MET A 1 -17.79 5.44 30.93
C MET A 1 -17.92 4.77 32.29
N HIS A 2 -18.78 3.76 32.42
CA HIS A 2 -18.94 3.02 33.68
C HIS A 2 -17.81 1.99 33.76
N ILE A 3 -16.80 2.24 34.59
CA ILE A 3 -15.67 1.33 34.77
C ILE A 3 -16.02 0.41 35.94
N LEU A 4 -15.97 -0.91 35.71
CA LEU A 4 -16.24 -1.87 36.76
C LEU A 4 -15.07 -1.87 37.77
N PRO A 5 -15.35 -1.97 39.08
CA PRO A 5 -14.31 -2.02 40.10
C PRO A 5 -13.49 -3.31 39.98
N GLY A 6 -12.20 -3.25 40.31
CA GLY A 6 -11.28 -4.41 40.31
C GLY A 6 -10.41 -4.54 39.06
N THR A 7 -9.71 -5.67 38.95
CA THR A 7 -8.78 -5.98 37.84
C THR A 7 -9.18 -7.21 37.05
N ASP A 8 -10.35 -7.79 37.34
CA ASP A 8 -10.82 -8.99 36.67
C ASP A 8 -11.14 -8.70 35.19
N PRO A 9 -10.92 -9.67 34.30
CA PRO A 9 -11.25 -9.51 32.90
C PRO A 9 -12.76 -9.38 32.71
N ALA A 10 -13.16 -8.69 31.64
CA ALA A 10 -14.55 -8.61 31.26
C ALA A 10 -15.14 -10.02 31.01
N PRO A 11 -16.38 -10.30 31.45
CA PRO A 11 -17.07 -11.56 31.13
C PRO A 11 -17.07 -11.78 29.61
N GLN A 12 -16.67 -12.98 29.17
CA GLN A 12 -16.58 -13.33 27.74
C GLN A 12 -17.65 -14.35 27.31
N ASP A 13 -18.17 -15.13 28.26
CA ASP A 13 -19.18 -16.14 28.01
C ASP A 13 -20.57 -15.55 28.21
N TYR A 14 -21.34 -15.49 27.12
CA TYR A 14 -22.73 -15.06 27.09
C TYR A 14 -23.64 -16.14 26.50
N GLY A 15 -23.17 -17.40 26.51
CA GLY A 15 -23.78 -18.55 25.83
C GLY A 15 -23.28 -18.75 24.40
N ASP A 16 -23.89 -19.70 23.70
CA ASP A 16 -23.44 -20.17 22.38
C ASP A 16 -23.58 -19.13 21.25
N THR A 17 -24.43 -18.10 21.43
CA THR A 17 -24.69 -17.09 20.41
C THR A 17 -24.95 -15.73 21.03
N LEU A 18 -24.22 -14.73 20.57
CA LEU A 18 -24.40 -13.34 20.99
C LEU A 18 -25.47 -12.66 20.12
N THR A 19 -26.71 -12.59 20.62
CA THR A 19 -27.82 -11.90 19.93
C THR A 19 -27.96 -10.45 20.39
N PRO A 20 -28.66 -9.57 19.63
CA PRO A 20 -28.95 -8.22 20.10
C PRO A 20 -29.62 -8.18 21.48
N ASP A 21 -30.55 -9.09 21.78
CA ASP A 21 -31.21 -9.16 23.09
C ASP A 21 -30.24 -9.51 24.22
N VAL A 22 -29.30 -10.45 23.99
CA VAL A 22 -28.24 -10.78 24.95
C VAL A 22 -27.32 -9.58 25.17
N CYS A 23 -26.96 -8.85 24.10
CA CYS A 23 -26.16 -7.64 24.21
C CYS A 23 -26.83 -6.58 25.09
N MET A 24 -28.13 -6.35 24.89
CA MET A 24 -28.91 -5.32 25.58
C MET A 24 -29.30 -5.69 27.02
N THR A 25 -29.12 -6.96 27.43
CA THR A 25 -29.48 -7.42 28.78
C THR A 25 -28.27 -7.83 29.63
N GLN A 26 -27.18 -8.32 29.01
CA GLN A 26 -26.06 -8.93 29.72
C GLN A 26 -24.69 -8.32 29.37
N ALA A 27 -24.46 -7.93 28.11
CA ALA A 27 -23.13 -7.51 27.65
C ALA A 27 -22.88 -5.98 27.65
N TYR A 28 -23.85 -5.17 28.11
CA TYR A 28 -23.80 -3.70 28.03
C TYR A 28 -23.32 -2.98 29.31
N ASN A 29 -23.25 -3.67 30.45
CA ASN A 29 -23.05 -2.99 31.74
C ASN A 29 -21.59 -2.91 32.18
N GLY A 30 -20.94 -1.82 31.78
CA GLY A 30 -19.63 -1.42 32.28
C GLY A 30 -18.44 -1.95 31.49
N VAL A 31 -17.25 -1.43 31.81
CA VAL A 31 -15.98 -1.71 31.12
C VAL A 31 -14.97 -2.23 32.13
N ALA A 32 -14.34 -3.35 31.79
CA ALA A 32 -13.25 -4.00 32.52
C ALA A 32 -12.10 -4.31 31.55
N ALA A 33 -11.04 -4.97 32.05
CA ALA A 33 -9.91 -5.36 31.22
C ALA A 33 -10.37 -6.23 30.03
N GLY A 34 -10.02 -5.82 28.81
CA GLY A 34 -10.39 -6.52 27.57
C GLY A 34 -11.78 -6.17 26.98
N SER A 35 -12.63 -5.36 27.63
CA SER A 35 -13.98 -5.08 27.10
C SER A 35 -13.99 -4.36 25.75
N LEU A 36 -13.01 -3.50 25.48
CA LEU A 36 -13.02 -2.63 24.29
C LEU A 36 -12.55 -3.35 23.02
N THR A 37 -11.54 -4.20 23.12
CA THR A 37 -10.88 -4.81 21.96
C THR A 37 -11.34 -6.23 21.66
N ARG A 38 -12.09 -6.88 22.56
CA ARG A 38 -12.57 -8.27 22.40
C ARG A 38 -13.45 -8.51 21.17
N PHE A 39 -14.07 -7.46 20.64
CA PHE A 39 -14.95 -7.54 19.46
C PHE A 39 -14.19 -7.35 18.14
N MET A 40 -12.90 -7.01 18.19
CA MET A 40 -12.07 -6.82 17.00
C MET A 40 -11.64 -8.17 16.42
N GLY A 41 -11.30 -8.21 15.13
CA GLY A 41 -10.78 -9.41 14.49
C GLY A 41 -9.50 -9.92 15.15
N VAL A 42 -9.37 -11.24 15.29
CA VAL A 42 -8.20 -11.90 15.89
C VAL A 42 -7.55 -12.84 14.87
N PRO A 43 -6.27 -12.63 14.52
CA PRO A 43 -5.41 -11.53 14.96
C PRO A 43 -5.74 -10.22 14.23
N TRP A 44 -5.43 -9.06 14.82
CA TRP A 44 -5.83 -7.75 14.28
C TRP A 44 -5.30 -7.49 12.85
N GLN A 45 -4.20 -8.13 12.46
CA GLN A 45 -3.62 -8.02 11.13
C GLN A 45 -4.61 -8.45 10.03
N THR A 46 -5.42 -9.49 10.28
CA THR A 46 -6.37 -9.98 9.28
C THR A 46 -7.57 -9.05 9.12
N ASP A 47 -7.95 -8.37 10.20
CA ASP A 47 -8.96 -7.31 10.19
C ASP A 47 -8.49 -6.16 9.29
N GLY A 48 -7.30 -5.60 9.56
CA GLY A 48 -6.73 -4.53 8.75
C GLY A 48 -6.60 -4.89 7.27
N THR A 49 -6.13 -6.10 6.96
CA THR A 49 -5.98 -6.58 5.56
C THR A 49 -7.30 -6.79 4.84
N SER A 50 -8.39 -6.96 5.58
CA SER A 50 -9.73 -7.12 5.03
C SER A 50 -10.49 -5.79 4.95
N CYS A 51 -9.92 -4.67 5.42
CA CYS A 51 -10.53 -3.35 5.27
C CYS A 51 -10.20 -2.69 3.92
N ASN A 52 -10.19 -3.46 2.82
CA ASN A 52 -9.87 -2.96 1.48
C ASN A 52 -11.04 -2.24 0.82
N SER A 53 -10.77 -1.59 -0.30
CA SER A 53 -11.76 -0.95 -1.16
C SER A 53 -12.56 -1.92 -2.04
N ASP A 54 -13.64 -1.42 -2.65
CA ASP A 54 -14.44 -2.17 -3.64
C ASP A 54 -13.61 -2.64 -4.85
N ALA A 55 -12.39 -2.13 -5.04
CA ALA A 55 -11.44 -2.73 -5.99
C ALA A 55 -11.23 -4.24 -5.74
N ASP A 56 -11.36 -4.68 -4.50
CA ASP A 56 -11.22 -6.08 -4.08
C ASP A 56 -12.56 -6.82 -3.95
N TYR A 57 -13.65 -6.11 -3.62
CA TYR A 57 -14.93 -6.73 -3.29
C TYR A 57 -15.97 -6.67 -4.39
N GLU A 58 -15.99 -5.57 -5.14
CA GLU A 58 -16.93 -5.36 -6.24
C GLU A 58 -16.22 -4.60 -7.37
N PRO A 59 -15.35 -5.28 -8.15
CA PRO A 59 -14.57 -4.64 -9.21
C PRO A 59 -15.43 -3.97 -10.31
N SER A 60 -16.73 -4.32 -10.39
CA SER A 60 -17.68 -3.66 -11.29
C SER A 60 -17.96 -2.19 -10.96
N SER A 61 -17.51 -1.72 -9.78
CA SER A 61 -17.59 -0.31 -9.34
C SER A 61 -16.55 0.64 -9.99
N TYR A 62 -15.63 0.10 -10.80
CA TYR A 62 -14.39 0.62 -11.43
C TYR A 62 -14.08 2.13 -11.54
N LEU A 63 -15.05 3.04 -11.46
CA LEU A 63 -14.85 4.50 -11.44
C LEU A 63 -14.72 5.08 -10.03
N SER A 64 -15.41 4.49 -9.05
CA SER A 64 -15.35 4.89 -7.64
C SER A 64 -15.07 3.65 -6.82
N MET A 65 -13.88 3.56 -6.24
CA MET A 65 -13.49 2.46 -5.35
C MET A 65 -13.62 2.96 -3.90
N PRO A 66 -14.83 2.99 -3.30
CA PRO A 66 -14.96 3.34 -1.90
C PRO A 66 -14.10 2.41 -1.05
N THR A 67 -13.51 2.97 0.00
CA THR A 67 -12.63 2.27 0.94
C THR A 67 -13.28 2.23 2.30
N PHE A 68 -13.12 1.11 3.02
CA PHE A 68 -13.68 0.95 4.36
C PHE A 68 -12.97 1.87 5.36
N TRP A 69 -11.64 1.88 5.37
CA TRP A 69 -10.87 2.59 6.42
C TRP A 69 -9.57 3.25 5.94
N GLY A 70 -9.62 3.85 4.74
CA GLY A 70 -8.48 4.51 4.09
C GLY A 70 -7.60 5.43 4.95
N PRO A 71 -8.12 6.21 5.92
CA PRO A 71 -7.27 7.07 6.77
C PRO A 71 -6.32 6.33 7.72
N ARG A 72 -6.59 5.06 8.05
CA ARG A 72 -5.80 4.25 9.00
C ARG A 72 -5.16 3.04 8.33
N VAL A 73 -5.86 2.45 7.37
CA VAL A 73 -5.39 1.32 6.56
C VAL A 73 -5.64 1.71 5.10
N PRO A 74 -4.68 2.39 4.44
CA PRO A 74 -4.90 2.93 3.10
C PRO A 74 -4.89 1.84 2.03
N ASP A 75 -5.69 2.01 0.98
CA ASP A 75 -5.65 1.14 -0.20
C ASP A 75 -4.65 1.63 -1.25
N GLN A 76 -4.76 2.90 -1.62
CA GLN A 76 -4.00 3.50 -2.71
C GLN A 76 -3.21 4.69 -2.16
N VAL A 77 -1.89 4.64 -2.31
CA VAL A 77 -0.96 5.62 -1.73
C VAL A 77 -0.07 6.25 -2.80
N PHE A 78 0.45 7.44 -2.50
CA PHE A 78 1.48 8.06 -3.31
C PHE A 78 2.84 7.46 -2.90
N ALA A 79 3.38 6.55 -3.71
CA ALA A 79 4.60 5.83 -3.38
C ALA A 79 5.82 6.76 -3.36
N LEU A 80 6.82 6.45 -2.54
CA LEU A 80 8.04 7.26 -2.43
C LEU A 80 8.75 7.46 -3.78
N SER A 81 8.78 6.41 -4.61
CA SER A 81 9.39 6.43 -5.94
C SER A 81 8.72 7.42 -6.88
N ASP A 82 7.39 7.45 -6.83
CA ASP A 82 6.56 8.30 -7.68
C ASP A 82 6.70 9.76 -7.23
N TYR A 83 6.72 9.98 -5.90
CA TYR A 83 7.07 11.27 -5.32
C TYR A 83 8.44 11.76 -5.77
N GLN A 84 9.49 10.93 -5.61
CA GLN A 84 10.84 11.33 -5.98
C GLN A 84 10.96 11.65 -7.47
N ARG A 85 10.27 10.89 -8.34
CA ARG A 85 10.25 11.19 -9.76
C ARG A 85 9.51 12.49 -10.04
N ALA A 86 8.29 12.67 -9.54
CA ALA A 86 7.51 13.89 -9.71
C ALA A 86 8.25 15.14 -9.19
N ALA A 87 8.94 15.00 -8.06
CA ALA A 87 9.73 16.06 -7.45
C ALA A 87 11.00 16.41 -8.25
N SER A 88 11.60 15.44 -8.95
CA SER A 88 12.84 15.64 -9.72
C SER A 88 12.65 16.31 -11.09
N LEU A 89 11.43 16.32 -11.61
CA LEU A 89 11.12 16.80 -12.95
C LEU A 89 10.94 18.32 -12.96
N ASP A 90 11.47 18.97 -14.00
CA ASP A 90 11.25 20.40 -14.25
C ASP A 90 9.83 20.59 -14.84
N PRO A 91 8.89 21.24 -14.12
CA PRO A 91 7.52 21.41 -14.60
C PRO A 91 7.44 22.25 -15.88
N ALA A 92 8.42 23.13 -16.17
CA ALA A 92 8.44 23.93 -17.38
C ALA A 92 8.75 23.11 -18.64
N LYS A 93 9.48 22.00 -18.49
CA LYS A 93 9.89 21.12 -19.60
C LYS A 93 9.07 19.83 -19.65
N GLN A 94 8.71 19.31 -18.48
CA GLN A 94 8.17 17.96 -18.29
C GLN A 94 6.92 17.96 -17.39
N GLY A 95 6.15 19.06 -17.38
CA GLY A 95 4.97 19.22 -16.51
C GLY A 95 3.92 18.11 -16.62
N LEU A 96 3.72 17.54 -17.81
CA LEU A 96 2.83 16.38 -17.98
C LEU A 96 3.36 15.12 -17.28
N GLN A 97 4.68 14.85 -17.36
CA GLN A 97 5.29 13.73 -16.66
C GLN A 97 5.28 13.95 -15.15
N ALA A 98 5.56 15.18 -14.69
CA ALA A 98 5.48 15.52 -13.27
C ALA A 98 4.06 15.27 -12.72
N THR A 99 3.04 15.74 -13.43
CA THR A 99 1.63 15.50 -13.08
C THR A 99 1.27 14.01 -13.12
N LYS A 100 1.74 13.27 -14.13
CA LYS A 100 1.51 11.83 -14.25
C LYS A 100 2.06 11.07 -13.04
N HIS A 101 3.32 11.32 -12.67
CA HIS A 101 3.93 10.66 -11.51
C HIS A 101 3.23 11.08 -10.20
N PHE A 102 2.84 12.36 -10.07
CA PHE A 102 2.08 12.83 -8.90
C PHE A 102 0.67 12.20 -8.78
N ALA A 103 -0.01 11.99 -9.91
CA ALA A 103 -1.34 11.40 -9.96
C ALA A 103 -1.32 9.86 -9.80
N LEU A 104 -0.16 9.23 -9.98
CA LEU A 104 -0.04 7.78 -9.88
C LEU A 104 -0.21 7.33 -8.42
N ARG A 105 -1.19 6.46 -8.20
CA ARG A 105 -1.41 5.82 -6.89
C ARG A 105 -1.10 4.34 -6.98
N SER A 106 -0.28 3.90 -6.05
CA SER A 106 0.17 2.52 -5.92
C SER A 106 -0.68 1.81 -4.88
N ASP A 107 -0.96 0.53 -5.12
CA ASP A 107 -1.56 -0.36 -4.13
C ASP A 107 -0.67 -0.46 -2.88
N TRP A 108 -1.21 -0.13 -1.71
CA TRP A 108 -0.50 -0.18 -0.44
C TRP A 108 -0.18 -1.62 -0.02
N LEU A 109 -1.04 -2.59 -0.37
CA LEU A 109 -0.85 -3.99 -0.01
C LEU A 109 0.03 -4.78 -0.99
N ARG A 110 0.60 -4.14 -2.01
CA ARG A 110 1.31 -4.77 -3.13
C ARG A 110 2.36 -5.83 -2.77
N ASP A 111 2.97 -5.75 -1.58
CA ASP A 111 3.97 -6.71 -1.11
C ASP A 111 3.38 -7.90 -0.35
N VAL A 112 2.16 -7.76 0.17
CA VAL A 112 1.45 -8.77 0.96
C VAL A 112 0.26 -9.39 0.23
N ARG A 113 -0.09 -8.92 -0.99
CA ARG A 113 -1.24 -9.42 -1.79
C ARG A 113 -1.33 -10.95 -1.91
N GLY A 114 -0.21 -11.66 -1.97
CA GLY A 114 -0.22 -13.14 -2.05
C GLY A 114 -0.81 -13.67 -3.35
N ARG A 115 -1.23 -14.94 -3.41
CA ARG A 115 -1.91 -15.49 -4.61
C ARG A 115 -3.43 -15.33 -4.55
N ASP A 116 -3.98 -15.29 -3.34
CA ASP A 116 -5.40 -15.24 -3.07
C ASP A 116 -5.66 -14.53 -1.73
N TYR A 117 -6.94 -14.46 -1.34
CA TYR A 117 -7.38 -13.85 -0.10
C TYR A 117 -6.68 -14.42 1.14
N TYR A 118 -6.53 -15.74 1.24
CA TYR A 118 -5.95 -16.38 2.43
C TYR A 118 -4.44 -16.18 2.51
N ASP A 119 -3.75 -16.29 1.38
CA ASP A 119 -2.33 -15.94 1.29
C ASP A 119 -2.10 -14.49 1.72
N ARG A 120 -3.01 -13.57 1.36
CA ARG A 120 -2.93 -12.17 1.76
C ARG A 120 -2.99 -12.01 3.28
N LEU A 121 -3.94 -12.69 3.93
CA LEU A 121 -4.07 -12.68 5.39
C LEU A 121 -2.80 -13.22 6.08
N VAL A 122 -2.29 -14.35 5.59
CA VAL A 122 -1.07 -14.97 6.13
C VAL A 122 0.14 -14.06 5.94
N ASN A 123 0.29 -13.44 4.76
CA ASN A 123 1.37 -12.49 4.52
C ASN A 123 1.27 -11.28 5.44
N MET A 124 0.08 -10.72 5.67
CA MET A 124 -0.03 -9.59 6.61
C MET A 124 0.39 -9.99 8.02
N ILE A 125 0.00 -11.17 8.51
CA ILE A 125 0.41 -11.63 9.84
C ILE A 125 1.94 -11.61 9.98
N ASN A 126 2.66 -12.05 8.94
CA ASN A 126 4.13 -12.14 8.95
C ASN A 126 4.83 -10.81 8.64
N ASP A 127 4.28 -10.04 7.70
CA ASP A 127 5.01 -9.00 6.96
C ASP A 127 4.42 -7.58 7.17
N TRP A 128 3.40 -7.38 8.02
CA TRP A 128 2.75 -6.06 8.20
C TRP A 128 3.73 -4.91 8.50
N GLN A 129 4.80 -5.19 9.26
CA GLN A 129 5.81 -4.20 9.63
C GLN A 129 6.62 -3.67 8.44
N LEU A 130 6.61 -4.38 7.30
CA LEU A 130 7.30 -3.96 6.07
C LEU A 130 6.53 -2.86 5.33
N LEU A 131 5.23 -2.69 5.62
CA LEU A 131 4.38 -1.72 4.94
C LEU A 131 4.81 -0.29 5.24
N GLY A 132 4.69 0.58 4.23
CA GLY A 132 5.02 1.99 4.38
C GLY A 132 3.95 2.77 5.15
N MET A 133 4.36 3.87 5.77
CA MET A 133 3.48 4.82 6.43
C MET A 133 3.28 6.05 5.55
N VAL A 134 2.06 6.58 5.48
CA VAL A 134 1.77 7.81 4.73
C VAL A 134 2.10 9.01 5.61
N LEU A 135 3.17 9.73 5.27
CA LEU A 135 3.70 10.85 6.05
C LEU A 135 3.71 12.13 5.22
N PRO A 136 3.54 13.31 5.85
CA PRO A 136 3.76 14.58 5.16
C PRO A 136 5.22 14.70 4.71
N VAL A 137 5.41 15.21 3.50
CA VAL A 137 6.73 15.52 2.95
C VAL A 137 7.18 16.87 3.49
N PRO A 138 8.36 16.98 4.14
CA PRO A 138 8.91 18.27 4.53
C PRO A 138 9.29 19.07 3.27
N ALA A 139 8.74 20.28 3.13
CA ALA A 139 9.06 21.23 2.07
C ALA A 139 9.06 20.60 0.64
N PRO A 140 7.89 20.15 0.14
CA PRO A 140 7.81 19.63 -1.22
C PRO A 140 8.19 20.73 -2.24
N PRO A 141 8.70 20.37 -3.43
CA PRO A 141 8.98 21.33 -4.49
C PRO A 141 7.77 22.21 -4.82
N PRO A 142 7.97 23.48 -5.23
CA PRO A 142 6.87 24.43 -5.43
C PRO A 142 5.79 24.01 -6.42
N HIS A 143 6.09 23.10 -7.35
CA HIS A 143 5.13 22.58 -8.33
C HIS A 143 4.26 21.44 -7.80
N LEU A 144 4.53 20.94 -6.60
CA LEU A 144 3.68 19.98 -5.89
C LEU A 144 2.92 20.69 -4.76
N PRO A 145 1.74 20.18 -4.35
CA PRO A 145 0.99 20.76 -3.23
C PRO A 145 1.79 20.80 -1.93
N ALA A 146 1.62 21.86 -1.14
CA ALA A 146 2.34 22.03 0.14
C ALA A 146 2.02 20.95 1.18
N ASP A 147 0.83 20.35 1.10
CA ASP A 147 0.36 19.26 1.97
C ASP A 147 0.64 17.86 1.38
N THR A 148 1.56 17.75 0.42
CA THR A 148 1.95 16.47 -0.19
C THR A 148 2.30 15.45 0.90
N ARG A 149 1.67 14.29 0.82
CA ARG A 149 1.95 13.12 1.66
C ARG A 149 2.41 11.99 0.78
N ALA A 150 3.53 11.38 1.15
CA ALA A 150 4.09 10.24 0.45
C ALA A 150 4.23 9.07 1.41
N GLU A 151 4.22 7.87 0.86
CA GLU A 151 4.55 6.66 1.58
C GLU A 151 6.05 6.62 1.92
N MET A 152 6.38 6.39 3.18
CA MET A 152 7.76 6.36 3.68
C MET A 152 7.98 5.16 4.60
N GLY A 153 9.24 4.77 4.81
CA GLY A 153 9.60 3.68 5.73
C GLY A 153 9.24 2.28 5.25
N ARG A 154 8.73 2.13 4.02
CA ARG A 154 8.51 0.81 3.41
C ARG A 154 9.86 0.10 3.26
N VAL A 155 10.00 -1.06 3.88
CA VAL A 155 11.19 -1.89 3.79
C VAL A 155 11.02 -2.79 2.57
N VAL A 156 11.80 -2.50 1.53
CA VAL A 156 11.80 -3.35 0.34
C VAL A 156 13.01 -4.29 0.39
N PRO A 157 12.83 -5.62 0.29
CA PRO A 157 13.96 -6.52 0.09
C PRO A 157 14.78 -6.06 -1.14
N ASP A 158 16.10 -6.21 -1.09
CA ASP A 158 17.15 -5.68 -2.01
C ASP A 158 16.83 -5.66 -3.53
N HIS A 159 15.85 -6.43 -3.99
CA HIS A 159 15.36 -6.49 -5.37
C HIS A 159 14.14 -5.60 -5.67
N GLY A 160 13.70 -4.75 -4.75
CA GLY A 160 12.55 -3.85 -4.93
C GLY A 160 12.77 -2.42 -4.48
N SER A 161 13.99 -2.03 -4.07
CA SER A 161 14.29 -0.60 -3.98
C SER A 161 14.04 0.03 -5.36
N TYR A 162 13.29 1.13 -5.39
CA TYR A 162 12.90 1.79 -6.65
C TYR A 162 14.10 2.16 -7.54
N GLN A 163 15.26 2.40 -6.92
CA GLN A 163 16.52 2.68 -7.63
C GLN A 163 17.03 1.49 -8.44
N ASN A 164 16.71 0.27 -8.01
CA ASN A 164 17.06 -0.96 -8.70
C ASN A 164 15.93 -1.51 -9.58
N ASP A 165 14.75 -0.87 -9.60
CA ASP A 165 13.65 -1.28 -10.47
C ASP A 165 13.96 -0.97 -11.94
N PRO A 166 14.07 -1.98 -12.82
CA PRO A 166 14.33 -1.77 -14.25
C PRO A 166 13.24 -0.93 -14.93
N LYS A 167 11.99 -0.95 -14.43
CA LYS A 167 10.92 -0.09 -14.96
C LYS A 167 11.20 1.38 -14.68
N TYR A 168 11.63 1.69 -13.45
CA TYR A 168 12.00 3.05 -13.07
C TYR A 168 13.13 3.53 -13.98
N LYS A 169 14.21 2.74 -14.11
CA LYS A 169 15.36 3.05 -15.00
C LYS A 169 14.95 3.23 -16.47
N LEU A 170 14.04 2.40 -16.96
CA LEU A 170 13.53 2.51 -18.34
C LEU A 170 12.75 3.80 -18.54
N VAL A 171 11.81 4.11 -17.64
CA VAL A 171 11.04 5.37 -17.68
C VAL A 171 11.98 6.55 -17.59
N THR A 172 13.00 6.50 -16.72
CA THR A 172 13.97 7.59 -16.61
C THR A 172 14.72 7.82 -17.92
N ARG A 173 15.11 6.74 -18.60
CA ARG A 173 15.82 6.79 -19.88
C ARG A 173 14.90 7.35 -20.97
N ILE A 174 13.66 6.87 -21.08
CA ILE A 174 12.68 7.36 -22.08
C ILE A 174 12.45 8.86 -21.91
N GLU A 175 12.27 9.34 -20.67
CA GLU A 175 12.05 10.76 -20.40
C GLU A 175 13.27 11.65 -20.74
N THR A 176 14.47 11.06 -20.88
CA THR A 176 15.68 11.74 -21.34
C THR A 176 15.97 11.57 -22.83
N VAL A 177 15.33 10.61 -23.53
CA VAL A 177 15.53 10.40 -24.98
C VAL A 177 15.16 11.64 -25.79
N ASP A 178 14.09 12.34 -25.41
CA ASP A 178 13.67 13.57 -26.10
C ASP A 178 14.51 14.80 -25.70
N ALA A 179 15.24 14.73 -24.57
CA ALA A 179 16.15 15.80 -24.12
C ALA A 179 17.51 15.72 -24.84
N GLU A 180 17.89 14.54 -25.30
CA GLU A 180 19.04 14.28 -26.18
C GLU A 180 18.53 13.82 -27.56
N ALA A 181 17.86 14.69 -28.33
CA ALA A 181 17.67 14.38 -29.73
C ALA A 181 19.06 14.22 -30.39
N PRO A 182 19.42 13.02 -30.91
CA PRO A 182 20.69 12.89 -31.61
C PRO A 182 20.61 13.68 -32.92
N PRO A 183 21.73 14.25 -33.42
CA PRO A 183 21.76 14.68 -34.81
C PRO A 183 21.37 13.49 -35.69
N ALA A 184 20.55 13.76 -36.71
CA ALA A 184 19.99 12.74 -37.58
C ALA A 184 21.05 11.72 -38.03
N GLY A 185 20.86 10.45 -37.63
CA GLY A 185 21.62 9.31 -38.12
C GLY A 185 22.55 8.65 -37.11
N VAL A 186 22.00 7.87 -36.18
CA VAL A 186 22.74 6.76 -35.58
C VAL A 186 21.80 5.55 -35.50
N ALA A 187 22.14 4.50 -36.25
CA ALA A 187 21.42 3.23 -36.25
C ALA A 187 21.57 2.54 -34.89
N LEU A 188 20.45 2.04 -34.34
CA LEU A 188 20.48 1.20 -33.14
C LEU A 188 21.16 -0.14 -33.45
N ALA A 189 22.41 -0.30 -33.02
CA ALA A 189 22.98 -1.61 -32.74
C ALA A 189 22.81 -1.87 -31.23
N ALA A 190 21.90 -2.79 -30.89
CA ALA A 190 21.72 -3.22 -29.52
C ALA A 190 22.73 -4.33 -29.20
N GLU A 191 23.76 -4.04 -28.43
CA GLU A 191 24.51 -5.05 -27.69
C GLU A 191 23.82 -5.24 -26.33
N VAL A 192 23.23 -6.42 -26.13
CA VAL A 192 22.68 -6.87 -24.86
C VAL A 192 23.79 -7.66 -24.16
N GLU A 193 24.38 -7.10 -23.11
CA GLU A 193 25.28 -7.82 -22.23
C GLU A 193 24.44 -8.75 -21.32
N GLU A 194 24.69 -10.05 -21.43
CA GLU A 194 23.94 -11.09 -20.72
C GLU A 194 24.40 -11.17 -19.26
N ALA A 195 23.49 -10.87 -18.32
CA ALA A 195 23.77 -10.91 -16.90
C ALA A 195 23.94 -12.35 -16.39
N PRO A 196 24.83 -12.61 -15.39
CA PRO A 196 25.10 -13.94 -14.88
C PRO A 196 23.86 -14.58 -14.21
N PRO A 197 23.76 -15.92 -14.20
CA PRO A 197 22.57 -16.62 -13.73
C PRO A 197 22.39 -16.43 -12.22
N ALA A 198 21.25 -15.82 -11.84
CA ALA A 198 20.82 -15.74 -10.46
C ALA A 198 20.41 -17.13 -9.93
N LEU A 199 20.74 -17.41 -8.66
CA LEU A 199 20.29 -18.61 -7.94
C LEU A 199 18.76 -18.72 -7.98
N PRO A 200 18.19 -19.94 -8.03
CA PRO A 200 16.75 -20.14 -8.12
C PRO A 200 16.08 -19.75 -6.80
N SER A 201 15.75 -18.47 -6.65
CA SER A 201 14.72 -18.04 -5.72
C SER A 201 13.36 -18.25 -6.39
N ARG A 202 12.44 -18.89 -5.68
CA ARG A 202 11.08 -19.14 -6.16
C ARG A 202 10.45 -17.78 -6.50
N PRO A 203 10.09 -17.48 -7.75
CA PRO A 203 9.60 -16.16 -8.10
C PRO A 203 8.27 -15.91 -7.37
N ARG A 204 8.28 -15.03 -6.37
CA ARG A 204 7.05 -14.38 -5.90
C ARG A 204 6.49 -13.64 -7.11
N ARG A 205 5.38 -14.12 -7.66
CA ARG A 205 4.75 -13.55 -8.86
C ARG A 205 4.50 -12.07 -8.59
N ARG A 206 5.20 -11.19 -9.30
CA ARG A 206 4.96 -9.74 -9.23
C ARG A 206 3.65 -9.48 -9.96
N PHE A 207 2.63 -8.99 -9.25
CA PHE A 207 1.41 -8.53 -9.89
C PHE A 207 1.75 -7.45 -10.93
N ARG A 208 1.21 -7.60 -12.14
CA ARG A 208 1.18 -6.49 -13.09
C ARG A 208 -0.04 -5.64 -12.76
N GLN A 209 0.17 -4.32 -12.74
CA GLN A 209 -0.91 -3.36 -12.62
C GLN A 209 -1.92 -3.62 -13.77
N GLY A 210 -3.13 -4.08 -13.44
CA GLY A 210 -4.20 -4.37 -14.41
C GLY A 210 -4.66 -5.82 -14.54
N GLU A 211 -4.25 -6.75 -13.68
CA GLU A 211 -4.97 -8.02 -13.54
C GLU A 211 -6.18 -7.81 -12.62
N VAL A 212 -7.38 -7.71 -13.22
CA VAL A 212 -8.68 -8.01 -12.58
C VAL A 212 -8.98 -9.47 -12.81
#